data_AF-A0A958K5D5-F1
#
_entry.id   AF-A0A958K5D5-F1
#
_cell.length_a   1.000
_cell.length_b   1.000
_cell.length_c   1.000
_cell.angle_alpha   90.00
_cell.angle_beta   90.00
_cell.angle_gamma   90.00
#
_symmetry.space_group_name_H-M   'P 1'
#
loop_
_entity.id
_entity.type
_entity.pdbx_description
1 polymer ?
#
loop_
_entity_poly.entity_id
_entity_poly.type
_entity_poly.pdbx_seq_one_letter_code
_entity_poly.pdbx_strand_id
1 'polypeptide(L)'
;MTQQQESFLGDIVGIDDKALESIDAPRTFNRRTALLSLASIAGVGALGYFRGSEIWKMVERDVLEVPAAIRESYRETGSTKDVVVPSHNQYPYPASTMETYAAEETRLFPERSGAMMAVTIATNIANRVALQSRALVQDSSNNDQLSFSECFQELAQSKDGLNSYMRLIAYELIRAGCFYKIEGSLDSAVDSSKHLDSKFHLDCDLLCHVALHCASRHDMPLEAIKAPSHMYIGSPHYQDYAIEMTAFRGEQRTSIDGLKRKTFTAIGESYFTSQRSQQMYFNSLSSTEAERLGYFLPLSFNQIQESAVGNLLVELLMESLQAKDPTQLSFLCAVADRELRRFHGGELVTQNVYAVHSLARDYYLNQWLAEKTDLEAHDRALFHARSIERIKSNYGDRLITSQDQDDRAKLERLTQSPD
;
A
#
# COMPACT_ATOMS: atom_id res chain seq x y z
N MET A 1 -7.07 15.89 31.06
CA MET A 1 -5.98 16.55 30.33
C MET A 1 -5.43 17.64 31.24
N THR A 2 -4.12 17.77 31.36
CA THR A 2 -3.50 18.89 32.08
C THR A 2 -3.48 20.13 31.19
N GLN A 3 -3.40 21.31 31.77
CA GLN A 3 -3.33 22.59 31.03
C GLN A 3 -2.14 22.62 30.03
N GLN A 4 -1.07 21.90 30.38
CA GLN A 4 0.10 21.69 29.52
C GLN A 4 -0.20 20.83 28.28
N GLN A 5 -1.11 19.85 28.40
CA GLN A 5 -1.57 19.04 27.28
C GLN A 5 -2.54 19.80 26.37
N GLU A 6 -3.30 20.76 26.91
CA GLU A 6 -4.19 21.64 26.13
C GLU A 6 -3.42 22.65 25.29
N SER A 7 -2.39 23.28 25.88
CA SER A 7 -1.48 24.18 25.16
C SER A 7 -0.78 23.47 24.00
N PHE A 8 -0.25 22.27 24.26
CA PHE A 8 0.45 21.46 23.25
C PHE A 8 -0.46 21.03 22.09
N LEU A 9 -1.74 20.73 22.36
CA LEU A 9 -2.73 20.45 21.31
C LEU A 9 -3.07 21.70 20.49
N GLY A 10 -3.15 22.88 21.11
CA GLY A 10 -3.28 24.16 20.40
C GLY A 10 -2.11 24.43 19.45
N ASP A 11 -0.89 24.14 19.91
CA ASP A 11 0.35 24.32 19.13
C ASP A 11 0.46 23.38 17.92
N ILE A 12 -0.11 22.17 18.02
CA ILE A 12 -0.14 21.17 16.93
C ILE A 12 -1.17 21.54 15.85
N VAL A 13 -2.33 22.05 16.26
CA VAL A 13 -3.43 22.39 15.32
C VAL A 13 -3.24 23.79 14.71
N GLY A 14 -2.23 24.55 15.17
CA GLY A 14 -1.88 25.86 14.61
C GLY A 14 -2.87 26.97 14.94
N ILE A 15 -3.61 26.85 16.05
CA ILE A 15 -4.60 27.83 16.48
C ILE A 15 -3.99 28.71 17.58
N ASP A 16 -3.80 29.99 17.28
CA ASP A 16 -3.41 31.02 18.26
C ASP A 16 -4.47 31.10 19.39
N ASP A 17 -4.02 31.24 20.64
CA ASP A 17 -4.88 31.44 21.81
C ASP A 17 -5.90 32.57 21.59
N LYS A 18 -5.57 33.61 20.80
CA LYS A 18 -6.51 34.69 20.43
C LYS A 18 -7.63 34.26 19.48
N ALA A 19 -7.41 33.27 18.63
CA ALA A 19 -8.44 32.74 17.73
C ALA A 19 -9.47 31.89 18.50
N LEU A 20 -9.02 31.21 19.57
CA LEU A 20 -9.88 30.43 20.47
C LEU A 20 -10.78 31.32 21.34
N GLU A 21 -10.33 32.51 21.72
CA GLU A 21 -11.14 33.49 22.45
C GLU A 21 -12.27 34.11 21.59
N SER A 22 -12.16 34.03 20.26
CA SER A 22 -13.16 34.57 19.32
C SER A 22 -14.32 33.62 19.00
N ILE A 23 -14.24 32.36 19.45
CA ILE A 23 -15.29 31.36 19.26
C ILE A 23 -16.36 31.59 20.33
N ASP A 24 -17.38 32.37 19.97
CA ASP A 24 -18.55 32.64 20.81
C ASP A 24 -19.49 31.42 20.82
N ALA A 25 -19.02 30.31 21.40
CA ALA A 25 -19.80 29.09 21.58
C ALA A 25 -20.54 29.14 22.93
N PRO A 26 -21.80 28.68 23.00
CA PRO A 26 -22.58 28.68 24.23
C PRO A 26 -21.80 27.95 25.34
N ARG A 27 -21.83 28.51 26.57
CA ARG A 27 -21.04 28.13 27.77
C ARG A 27 -21.05 26.63 28.17
N THR A 28 -21.74 25.77 27.44
CA THR A 28 -21.75 24.31 27.58
C THR A 28 -20.83 23.59 26.59
N PHE A 29 -20.28 24.28 25.59
CA PHE A 29 -19.31 23.70 24.64
C PHE A 29 -17.89 23.85 25.20
N ASN A 30 -17.46 22.82 25.94
CA ASN A 30 -16.16 22.79 26.61
C ASN A 30 -15.00 22.82 25.59
N ARG A 31 -14.02 23.71 25.82
CA ARG A 31 -12.73 23.85 25.10
C ARG A 31 -12.11 22.52 24.69
N ARG A 32 -12.21 21.51 25.55
CA ARG A 32 -11.73 20.15 25.33
C ARG A 32 -12.41 19.43 24.16
N THR A 33 -13.71 19.60 23.99
CA THR A 33 -14.50 18.95 22.92
C THR A 33 -14.19 19.58 21.55
N ALA A 34 -13.97 20.91 21.51
CA ALA A 34 -13.55 21.60 20.29
C ALA A 34 -12.15 21.16 19.84
N LEU A 35 -11.20 21.10 20.76
CA LEU A 35 -9.84 20.62 20.48
C LEU A 35 -9.80 19.15 20.04
N LEU A 36 -10.58 18.28 20.68
CA LEU A 36 -10.68 16.87 20.28
C LEU A 36 -11.32 16.71 18.90
N SER A 37 -12.35 17.49 18.58
CA SER A 37 -13.00 17.42 17.27
C SER A 37 -12.07 17.89 16.14
N LEU A 38 -11.29 18.95 16.39
CA LEU A 38 -10.27 19.44 15.46
C LEU A 38 -9.09 18.46 15.33
N ALA A 39 -8.67 17.83 16.42
CA ALA A 39 -7.66 16.77 16.43
C ALA A 39 -8.13 15.50 15.69
N SER A 40 -9.41 15.16 15.76
CA SER A 40 -10.01 14.07 14.98
C SER A 40 -10.05 14.37 13.47
N ILE A 41 -10.32 15.63 13.09
CA ILE A 41 -10.29 16.07 11.68
C ILE A 41 -8.84 16.11 11.14
N ALA A 42 -7.85 16.40 11.99
CA ALA A 42 -6.43 16.42 11.66
C ALA A 42 -5.71 15.06 11.80
N GLY A 43 -6.42 13.94 12.03
CA GLY A 43 -5.83 12.60 12.17
C GLY A 43 -5.02 12.36 13.46
N VAL A 44 -5.05 13.30 14.42
CA VAL A 44 -4.29 13.25 15.69
C VAL A 44 -4.90 12.27 16.70
N GLY A 45 -6.14 11.80 16.48
CA GLY A 45 -6.78 10.79 17.32
C GLY A 45 -5.98 9.48 17.45
N ALA A 46 -5.24 9.09 16.39
CA ALA A 46 -4.36 7.93 16.43
C ALA A 46 -3.08 8.18 17.27
N LEU A 47 -2.56 9.41 17.31
CA LEU A 47 -1.32 9.76 18.03
C LEU A 47 -1.44 9.62 19.56
N GLY A 48 -2.64 9.74 20.12
CA GLY A 48 -2.88 9.55 21.55
C GLY A 48 -2.77 8.09 22.01
N TYR A 49 -3.07 7.14 21.13
CA TYR A 49 -3.05 5.70 21.44
C TYR A 49 -1.62 5.11 21.37
N PHE A 50 -0.74 5.71 20.58
CA PHE A 50 0.62 5.21 20.32
C PHE A 50 1.74 5.91 21.09
N ARG A 51 1.44 6.89 21.94
CA ARG A 51 2.42 7.47 22.88
C ARG A 51 2.82 6.43 23.94
N GLY A 52 3.78 5.59 23.57
CA GLY A 52 4.28 4.48 24.38
C GLY A 52 4.69 3.24 23.57
N SER A 53 4.34 3.15 22.27
CA SER A 53 4.74 2.02 21.44
C SER A 53 6.25 2.07 21.14
N GLU A 54 6.89 0.90 21.02
CA GLU A 54 8.30 0.79 20.63
C GLU A 54 8.56 1.39 19.24
N ILE A 55 7.54 1.44 18.36
CA ILE A 55 7.60 2.10 17.06
C ILE A 55 7.73 3.62 17.23
N TRP A 56 6.96 4.24 18.15
CA TRP A 56 7.12 5.67 18.45
C TRP A 56 8.51 5.97 19.03
N LYS A 57 9.02 5.10 19.91
CA LYS A 57 10.37 5.25 20.46
C LYS A 57 11.46 5.05 19.40
N MET A 58 11.26 4.18 18.41
CA MET A 58 12.16 4.05 17.25
C MET A 58 12.16 5.32 16.41
N VAL A 59 10.98 5.88 16.08
CA VAL A 59 10.86 7.15 15.36
C VAL A 59 11.53 8.29 16.15
N GLU A 60 11.34 8.35 17.46
CA GLU A 60 11.91 9.38 18.34
C GLU A 60 13.44 9.22 18.52
N ARG A 61 13.95 7.99 18.58
CA ARG A 61 15.39 7.69 18.69
C ARG A 61 16.14 7.96 17.37
N ASP A 62 15.55 7.61 16.23
CA ASP A 62 16.20 7.71 14.91
C ASP A 62 16.13 9.12 14.30
N VAL A 63 15.31 10.01 14.87
CA VAL A 63 15.37 11.48 14.66
C VAL A 63 16.56 12.10 15.41
N LEU A 64 17.06 11.47 16.47
CA LEU A 64 18.14 12.00 17.33
C LEU A 64 19.55 11.48 16.95
N GLU A 65 19.66 10.42 16.16
CA GLU A 65 20.94 9.84 15.68
C GLU A 65 21.34 10.29 14.25
N VAL A 66 20.91 11.48 13.85
CA VAL A 66 21.33 12.09 12.59
C VAL A 66 22.84 12.43 12.64
N PRO A 67 23.64 12.15 11.58
CA PRO A 67 25.03 12.60 11.47
C PRO A 67 25.20 14.09 11.73
N ALA A 68 26.30 14.51 12.38
CA ALA A 68 26.51 15.90 12.83
C ALA A 68 26.35 16.95 11.71
N ALA A 69 26.80 16.63 10.49
CA ALA A 69 26.65 17.50 9.31
C ALA A 69 25.17 17.78 8.94
N ILE A 70 24.29 16.79 9.14
CA ILE A 70 22.86 16.94 8.88
C ILE A 70 22.18 17.65 10.07
N ARG A 71 22.68 17.51 11.31
CA ARG A 71 22.19 18.31 12.48
C ARG A 71 22.46 19.80 12.33
N GLU A 72 23.58 20.19 11.73
CA GLU A 72 23.89 21.59 11.43
C GLU A 72 22.95 22.15 10.36
N SER A 73 22.67 21.38 9.30
CA SER A 73 21.63 21.72 8.31
C SER A 73 20.22 21.82 8.94
N TYR A 74 19.85 20.95 9.89
CA TYR A 74 18.58 21.02 10.63
C TYR A 74 18.50 22.21 11.60
N ARG A 75 19.62 22.68 12.15
CA ARG A 75 19.67 23.87 13.02
C ARG A 75 19.47 25.16 12.24
N GLU A 76 19.94 25.20 11.00
CA GLU A 76 19.82 26.39 10.14
C GLU A 76 18.46 26.48 9.43
N THR A 77 17.78 25.35 9.19
CA THR A 77 16.52 25.32 8.40
C THR A 77 15.23 25.33 9.20
N GLY A 78 15.28 25.24 10.54
CA GLY A 78 14.15 25.53 11.44
C GLY A 78 12.82 24.85 11.08
N SER A 79 12.49 23.76 11.79
CA SER A 79 11.17 23.12 11.83
C SER A 79 10.78 22.23 10.63
N THR A 80 10.50 20.95 10.90
CA THR A 80 9.82 20.00 9.99
C THR A 80 8.31 20.27 9.87
N LYS A 81 7.83 21.44 10.29
CA LYS A 81 6.42 21.84 10.10
C LYS A 81 6.19 21.96 8.61
N ASP A 82 5.41 21.01 8.09
CA ASP A 82 4.83 20.96 6.76
C ASP A 82 5.66 21.66 5.69
N VAL A 83 6.68 20.94 5.18
CA VAL A 83 7.28 21.30 3.90
C VAL A 83 6.18 21.15 2.84
N VAL A 84 5.44 22.24 2.61
CA VAL A 84 4.46 22.34 1.53
C VAL A 84 5.24 22.56 0.25
N VAL A 85 5.55 21.48 -0.45
CA VAL A 85 6.08 21.55 -1.82
C VAL A 85 4.93 22.03 -2.71
N PRO A 86 5.04 23.18 -3.39
CA PRO A 86 3.99 23.66 -4.29
C PRO A 86 3.84 22.68 -5.46
N SER A 87 2.62 22.19 -5.72
CA SER A 87 2.36 21.24 -6.80
C SER A 87 2.24 21.94 -8.16
N HIS A 88 3.21 21.78 -9.05
CA HIS A 88 3.03 22.01 -10.49
C HIS A 88 2.77 20.63 -11.10
N ASN A 89 1.51 20.19 -11.03
CA ASN A 89 1.17 18.77 -11.07
C ASN A 89 1.51 18.08 -12.42
N GLN A 90 2.70 17.46 -12.47
CA GLN A 90 3.11 16.53 -13.53
C GLN A 90 2.88 15.06 -13.12
N TYR A 91 2.37 14.82 -11.90
CA TYR A 91 2.03 13.49 -11.42
C TYR A 91 0.81 12.94 -12.18
N PRO A 92 0.84 11.68 -12.66
CA PRO A 92 -0.18 11.17 -13.57
C PRO A 92 -1.51 10.81 -12.88
N TYR A 93 -1.57 10.84 -11.55
CA TYR A 93 -2.79 10.50 -10.80
C TYR A 93 -3.41 11.71 -10.09
N PRO A 94 -4.74 11.75 -9.96
CA PRO A 94 -5.44 12.86 -9.30
C PRO A 94 -5.18 12.93 -7.79
N ALA A 95 -4.72 11.84 -7.18
CA ALA A 95 -4.40 11.76 -5.76
C ALA A 95 -3.30 10.72 -5.50
N SER A 96 -2.70 10.79 -4.32
CA SER A 96 -1.73 9.80 -3.86
C SER A 96 -2.37 8.40 -3.82
N THR A 97 -1.69 7.43 -4.40
CA THR A 97 -2.19 6.05 -4.50
C THR A 97 -2.24 5.37 -3.13
N MET A 98 -1.31 5.68 -2.24
CA MET A 98 -1.29 5.18 -0.84
C MET A 98 -2.46 5.74 -0.02
N GLU A 99 -2.79 7.02 -0.19
CA GLU A 99 -3.93 7.65 0.49
C GLU A 99 -5.26 7.09 -0.04
N THR A 100 -5.31 6.85 -1.35
CA THR A 100 -6.44 6.17 -2.00
C THR A 100 -6.62 4.75 -1.46
N TYR A 101 -5.53 4.00 -1.29
CA TYR A 101 -5.54 2.68 -0.68
C TYR A 101 -6.09 2.74 0.76
N ALA A 102 -5.55 3.65 1.59
CA ALA A 102 -6.01 3.82 2.96
C ALA A 102 -7.50 4.21 3.05
N ALA A 103 -7.99 5.02 2.10
CA ALA A 103 -9.41 5.38 2.03
C ALA A 103 -10.29 4.17 1.67
N GLU A 104 -9.86 3.33 0.73
CA GLU A 104 -10.58 2.09 0.39
C GLU A 104 -10.58 1.10 1.55
N GLU A 105 -9.46 0.96 2.25
CA GLU A 105 -9.34 0.12 3.44
C GLU A 105 -10.26 0.62 4.57
N THR A 106 -10.23 1.92 4.89
CA THR A 106 -11.10 2.52 5.91
C THR A 106 -12.58 2.38 5.55
N ARG A 107 -12.93 2.45 4.26
CA ARG A 107 -14.31 2.28 3.79
C ARG A 107 -14.79 0.83 3.95
N LEU A 108 -13.91 -0.13 3.66
CA LEU A 108 -14.24 -1.55 3.77
C LEU A 108 -14.19 -2.04 5.22
N PHE A 109 -13.27 -1.49 6.02
CA PHE A 109 -12.95 -1.87 7.40
C PHE A 109 -12.80 -0.64 8.30
N PRO A 110 -13.90 0.03 8.67
CA PRO A 110 -13.84 1.21 9.52
C PRO A 110 -13.22 0.95 10.90
N GLU A 111 -13.20 -0.31 11.34
CA GLU A 111 -12.58 -0.76 12.59
C GLU A 111 -11.05 -0.87 12.52
N ARG A 112 -10.47 -0.99 11.31
CA ARG A 112 -9.03 -0.98 11.10
C ARG A 112 -8.53 0.46 11.09
N SER A 113 -7.49 0.74 11.86
CA SER A 113 -7.00 2.12 12.07
C SER A 113 -5.53 2.31 11.70
N GLY A 114 -4.82 1.22 11.38
CA GLY A 114 -3.42 1.24 10.99
C GLY A 114 -3.17 1.86 9.61
N ALA A 115 -4.18 1.92 8.72
CA ALA A 115 -4.02 2.47 7.38
C ALA A 115 -3.50 3.93 7.38
N MET A 116 -4.02 4.78 8.25
CA MET A 116 -3.55 6.17 8.38
C MET A 116 -2.14 6.28 8.99
N MET A 117 -1.76 5.32 9.84
CA MET A 117 -0.40 5.24 10.36
C MET A 117 0.58 4.85 9.25
N ALA A 118 0.23 3.91 8.37
CA ALA A 118 1.05 3.57 7.20
C ALA A 118 1.23 4.77 6.26
N VAL A 119 0.17 5.54 6.00
CA VAL A 119 0.26 6.81 5.24
C VAL A 119 1.21 7.79 5.91
N THR A 120 1.13 7.93 7.24
CA THR A 120 2.02 8.82 8.01
C THR A 120 3.50 8.38 7.88
N ILE A 121 3.78 7.08 7.94
CA ILE A 121 5.13 6.54 7.72
C ILE A 121 5.60 6.87 6.29
N ALA A 122 4.75 6.67 5.28
CA ALA A 122 5.07 6.98 3.89
C ALA A 122 5.31 8.50 3.66
N THR A 123 4.51 9.38 4.29
CA THR A 123 4.72 10.83 4.24
C THR A 123 6.05 11.22 4.88
N ASN A 124 6.42 10.60 5.99
CA ASN A 124 7.71 10.85 6.64
C ASN A 124 8.89 10.37 5.77
N ILE A 125 8.74 9.24 5.07
CA ILE A 125 9.71 8.80 4.06
C ILE A 125 9.82 9.83 2.95
N ALA A 126 8.69 10.30 2.39
CA ALA A 126 8.66 11.31 1.35
C ALA A 126 9.41 12.59 1.77
N ASN A 127 9.09 13.15 2.95
CA ASN A 127 9.75 14.35 3.46
C ASN A 127 11.28 14.18 3.58
N ARG A 128 11.77 13.01 4.02
CA ARG A 128 13.21 12.73 4.10
C ARG A 128 13.86 12.54 2.73
N VAL A 129 13.16 11.92 1.78
CA VAL A 129 13.59 11.82 0.39
C VAL A 129 13.67 13.21 -0.25
N ALA A 130 12.74 14.11 0.04
CA ALA A 130 12.78 15.48 -0.48
C ALA A 130 14.05 16.23 -0.05
N LEU A 131 14.36 16.19 1.25
CA LEU A 131 15.56 16.81 1.81
C LEU A 131 16.84 16.25 1.17
N GLN A 132 16.92 14.92 1.01
CA GLN A 132 18.08 14.26 0.39
C GLN A 132 18.19 14.54 -1.10
N SER A 133 17.07 14.60 -1.82
CA SER A 133 17.02 14.91 -3.25
C SER A 133 17.54 16.31 -3.51
N ARG A 134 17.14 17.28 -2.67
CA ARG A 134 17.65 18.65 -2.75
C ARG A 134 19.16 18.71 -2.49
N ALA A 135 19.64 18.08 -1.43
CA ALA A 135 21.07 18.06 -1.11
C ALA A 135 21.90 17.46 -2.27
N LEU A 136 21.43 16.34 -2.84
CA LEU A 136 22.08 15.69 -3.99
C LEU A 136 22.20 16.62 -5.21
N VAL A 137 21.16 17.38 -5.51
CA VAL A 137 21.13 18.31 -6.64
C VAL A 137 21.99 19.56 -6.36
N GLN A 138 21.96 20.09 -5.15
CA GLN A 138 22.79 21.24 -4.77
C GLN A 138 24.29 20.93 -4.85
N ASP A 139 24.70 19.76 -4.34
CA ASP A 139 26.09 19.29 -4.38
C ASP A 139 26.62 19.13 -5.82
N SER A 140 25.75 18.81 -6.78
CA SER A 140 26.13 18.60 -8.18
C SER A 140 26.03 19.86 -9.05
N SER A 141 25.15 20.80 -8.71
CA SER A 141 24.90 22.04 -9.47
C SER A 141 25.74 23.24 -9.02
N ASN A 142 26.45 23.15 -7.88
CA ASN A 142 27.10 24.30 -7.20
C ASN A 142 26.14 25.48 -6.97
N ASN A 143 24.83 25.21 -6.85
CA ASN A 143 23.80 26.23 -6.67
C ASN A 143 22.94 25.93 -5.43
N ASP A 144 23.29 26.55 -4.31
CA ASP A 144 22.61 26.37 -3.02
C ASP A 144 21.17 26.96 -3.00
N GLN A 145 20.76 27.69 -4.03
CA GLN A 145 19.48 28.42 -4.05
C GLN A 145 18.32 27.69 -4.75
N LEU A 146 18.53 26.49 -5.29
CA LEU A 146 17.44 25.75 -5.94
C LEU A 146 16.30 25.45 -4.95
N SER A 147 15.08 25.73 -5.41
CA SER A 147 13.85 25.33 -4.73
C SER A 147 13.62 23.81 -4.85
N PHE A 148 12.77 23.24 -3.98
CA PHE A 148 12.44 21.81 -4.06
C PHE A 148 11.85 21.42 -5.43
N SER A 149 10.97 22.24 -6.00
CA SER A 149 10.35 21.96 -7.29
C SER A 149 11.40 21.92 -8.41
N GLU A 150 12.35 22.85 -8.42
CA GLU A 150 13.46 22.85 -9.40
C GLU A 150 14.35 21.61 -9.24
N CYS A 151 14.68 21.20 -8.01
CA CYS A 151 15.46 19.98 -7.78
C CYS A 151 14.76 18.73 -8.34
N PHE A 152 13.44 18.59 -8.15
CA PHE A 152 12.70 17.46 -8.68
C PHE A 152 12.56 17.51 -10.21
N GLN A 153 12.41 18.70 -10.79
CA GLN A 153 12.43 18.87 -12.24
C GLN A 153 13.78 18.45 -12.83
N GLU A 154 14.91 18.80 -12.22
CA GLU A 154 16.23 18.35 -12.66
C GLU A 154 16.38 16.82 -12.59
N LEU A 155 15.94 16.20 -11.49
CA LEU A 155 15.98 14.74 -11.35
C LEU A 155 15.07 14.03 -12.37
N ALA A 156 13.92 14.62 -12.70
CA ALA A 156 12.97 14.06 -13.66
C ALA A 156 13.45 14.08 -15.11
N GLN A 157 14.39 14.97 -15.46
CA GLN A 157 14.90 15.15 -16.83
C GLN A 157 15.84 14.04 -17.31
N SER A 158 16.35 13.21 -16.41
CA SER A 158 17.29 12.14 -16.75
C SER A 158 16.94 10.81 -16.08
N LYS A 159 17.25 9.70 -16.76
CA LYS A 159 17.09 8.35 -16.20
C LYS A 159 17.96 8.15 -14.95
N ASP A 160 19.15 8.73 -14.92
CA ASP A 160 20.06 8.66 -13.76
C ASP A 160 19.55 9.50 -12.57
N GLY A 161 18.90 10.63 -12.84
CA GLY A 161 18.19 11.42 -11.83
C GLY A 161 17.03 10.64 -11.21
N LEU A 162 16.16 10.04 -12.03
CA LEU A 162 15.09 9.15 -11.55
C LEU A 162 15.63 7.97 -10.76
N ASN A 163 16.71 7.33 -11.24
CA ASN A 163 17.36 6.26 -10.51
C ASN A 163 17.83 6.74 -9.14
N SER A 164 18.52 7.88 -9.07
CA SER A 164 19.01 8.43 -7.80
C SER A 164 17.86 8.70 -6.82
N TYR A 165 16.77 9.31 -7.29
CA TYR A 165 15.56 9.51 -6.50
C TYR A 165 14.98 8.19 -5.96
N MET A 166 14.88 7.17 -6.79
CA MET A 166 14.35 5.86 -6.42
C MET A 166 15.28 5.07 -5.48
N ARG A 167 16.60 5.32 -5.54
CA ARG A 167 17.56 4.80 -4.54
C ARG A 167 17.36 5.46 -3.18
N LEU A 168 17.05 6.76 -3.14
CA LEU A 168 16.75 7.47 -1.89
C LEU A 168 15.47 6.91 -1.23
N ILE A 169 14.42 6.64 -2.02
CA ILE A 169 13.22 5.97 -1.50
C ILE A 169 13.55 4.60 -0.91
N ALA A 170 14.31 3.76 -1.62
CA ALA A 170 14.73 2.45 -1.11
C ALA A 170 15.52 2.56 0.20
N TYR A 171 16.47 3.49 0.27
CA TYR A 171 17.25 3.75 1.48
C TYR A 171 16.35 4.14 2.66
N GLU A 172 15.39 5.04 2.43
CA GLU A 172 14.48 5.50 3.48
C GLU A 172 13.45 4.44 3.91
N LEU A 173 13.04 3.55 3.00
CA LEU A 173 12.27 2.35 3.36
C LEU A 173 13.08 1.40 4.26
N ILE A 174 14.36 1.20 3.97
CA ILE A 174 15.24 0.39 4.84
C ILE A 174 15.40 1.03 6.20
N ARG A 175 15.68 2.34 6.22
CA ARG A 175 15.83 3.11 7.45
C ARG A 175 14.56 3.10 8.30
N ALA A 176 13.39 3.17 7.67
CA ALA A 176 12.09 3.08 8.35
C ALA A 176 11.79 1.68 8.92
N GLY A 177 12.73 0.72 8.82
CA GLY A 177 12.52 -0.63 9.32
C GLY A 177 11.45 -1.39 8.54
N CYS A 178 11.23 -1.05 7.26
CA CYS A 178 10.30 -1.80 6.42
C CYS A 178 10.75 -3.28 6.34
N PHE A 179 9.92 -4.19 5.87
CA PHE A 179 10.29 -5.57 5.58
C PHE A 179 9.39 -6.11 4.48
N TYR A 180 9.96 -6.80 3.48
CA TYR A 180 9.13 -7.43 2.46
C TYR A 180 8.43 -8.66 3.04
N LYS A 181 7.11 -8.64 3.05
CA LYS A 181 6.26 -9.76 3.44
C LYS A 181 4.94 -9.64 2.68
N ILE A 182 4.38 -10.78 2.32
CA ILE A 182 3.05 -10.81 1.70
C ILE A 182 2.04 -10.34 2.75
N GLU A 183 1.53 -9.14 2.57
CA GLU A 183 0.53 -8.42 3.37
C GLU A 183 -0.45 -7.79 2.38
N GLY A 184 -1.75 -7.89 2.60
CA GLY A 184 -2.76 -7.38 1.67
C GLY A 184 -3.50 -6.14 2.17
N SER A 185 -3.03 -5.50 3.25
CA SER A 185 -3.62 -4.30 3.87
C SER A 185 -2.58 -3.47 4.60
N LEU A 186 -2.85 -2.17 4.71
CA LEU A 186 -2.00 -1.21 5.41
C LEU A 186 -2.11 -1.33 6.93
N ASP A 187 -3.25 -1.76 7.47
CA ASP A 187 -3.40 -2.05 8.89
C ASP A 187 -2.52 -3.22 9.31
N SER A 188 -2.55 -4.32 8.56
CA SER A 188 -1.66 -5.47 8.81
C SER A 188 -0.20 -5.08 8.69
N ALA A 189 0.16 -4.26 7.70
CA ALA A 189 1.53 -3.81 7.47
C ALA A 189 2.20 -3.16 8.70
N VAL A 190 1.42 -2.50 9.55
CA VAL A 190 1.91 -1.77 10.73
C VAL A 190 1.55 -2.46 12.05
N ASP A 191 0.82 -3.57 12.01
CA ASP A 191 0.34 -4.27 13.21
C ASP A 191 1.43 -5.17 13.81
N SER A 192 2.12 -4.62 14.81
CA SER A 192 3.12 -5.36 15.59
C SER A 192 2.60 -6.60 16.33
N SER A 193 1.28 -6.80 16.46
CA SER A 193 0.71 -8.02 17.05
C SER A 193 0.63 -9.17 16.06
N LYS A 194 0.48 -8.86 14.76
CA LYS A 194 0.52 -9.84 13.66
C LYS A 194 1.94 -10.25 13.28
N HIS A 195 2.95 -9.59 13.84
CA HIS A 195 4.36 -9.78 13.50
C HIS A 195 5.19 -10.04 14.76
N LEU A 196 6.19 -10.92 14.65
CA LEU A 196 7.11 -11.17 15.77
C LEU A 196 8.14 -10.04 15.97
N ASP A 197 8.05 -8.96 15.19
CA ASP A 197 8.91 -7.79 15.24
C ASP A 197 8.12 -6.49 15.00
N SER A 198 8.72 -5.35 15.36
CA SER A 198 8.13 -4.01 15.22
C SER A 198 8.40 -3.38 13.85
N LYS A 199 8.55 -4.21 12.80
CA LYS A 199 8.86 -3.74 11.45
C LYS A 199 7.61 -3.31 10.70
N PHE A 200 7.81 -2.57 9.61
CA PHE A 200 6.74 -2.15 8.70
C PHE A 200 6.67 -3.11 7.50
N HIS A 201 5.76 -4.08 7.54
CA HIS A 201 5.70 -5.19 6.59
C HIS A 201 4.93 -4.79 5.33
N LEU A 202 5.55 -4.84 4.16
CA LEU A 202 4.93 -4.43 2.90
C LEU A 202 5.10 -5.52 1.84
N ASP A 203 4.05 -5.77 1.07
CA ASP A 203 4.13 -6.61 -0.13
C ASP A 203 4.62 -5.81 -1.34
N CYS A 204 4.63 -6.44 -2.52
CA CYS A 204 5.12 -5.81 -3.75
C CYS A 204 4.30 -4.59 -4.15
N ASP A 205 2.97 -4.66 -4.02
CA ASP A 205 2.07 -3.59 -4.42
C ASP A 205 2.13 -2.42 -3.44
N LEU A 206 2.11 -2.69 -2.13
CA LEU A 206 2.21 -1.68 -1.09
C LEU A 206 3.56 -0.96 -1.11
N LEU A 207 4.65 -1.65 -1.43
CA LEU A 207 5.95 -1.00 -1.68
C LEU A 207 5.87 -0.01 -2.85
N CYS A 208 5.18 -0.38 -3.93
CA CYS A 208 4.95 0.51 -5.06
C CYS A 208 4.07 1.72 -4.66
N HIS A 209 3.03 1.50 -3.84
CA HIS A 209 2.20 2.59 -3.31
C HIS A 209 3.00 3.60 -2.48
N VAL A 210 3.96 3.17 -1.66
CA VAL A 210 4.82 4.10 -0.90
C VAL A 210 5.67 4.96 -1.82
N ALA A 211 6.28 4.37 -2.85
CA ALA A 211 7.10 5.11 -3.80
C ALA A 211 6.26 6.08 -4.64
N LEU A 212 5.07 5.66 -5.08
CA LEU A 212 4.12 6.51 -5.79
C LEU A 212 3.57 7.63 -4.91
N HIS A 213 3.42 7.40 -3.60
CA HIS A 213 3.10 8.45 -2.63
C HIS A 213 4.21 9.50 -2.54
N CYS A 214 5.48 9.06 -2.46
CA CYS A 214 6.62 9.98 -2.51
C CYS A 214 6.60 10.79 -3.81
N ALA A 215 6.35 10.13 -4.94
CA ALA A 215 6.30 10.79 -6.25
C ALA A 215 5.18 11.84 -6.32
N SER A 216 3.98 11.50 -5.83
CA SER A 216 2.84 12.40 -5.77
C SER A 216 3.15 13.67 -4.96
N ARG A 217 3.85 13.53 -3.84
CA ARG A 217 4.20 14.67 -2.97
C ARG A 217 5.30 15.56 -3.55
N HIS A 218 6.08 15.03 -4.48
CA HIS A 218 7.27 15.69 -5.04
C HIS A 218 7.10 16.07 -6.52
N ASP A 219 5.89 15.91 -7.08
CA ASP A 219 5.59 16.06 -8.52
C ASP A 219 6.52 15.25 -9.44
N MET A 220 6.99 14.08 -9.00
CA MET A 220 7.86 13.24 -9.83
C MET A 220 7.02 12.45 -10.85
N PRO A 221 7.45 12.36 -12.13
CA PRO A 221 6.72 11.67 -13.19
C PRO A 221 6.94 10.16 -13.09
N LEU A 222 6.36 9.55 -12.06
CA LEU A 222 6.36 8.10 -11.84
C LEU A 222 4.95 7.56 -11.89
N GLU A 223 4.79 6.41 -12.53
CA GLU A 223 3.50 5.75 -12.75
C GLU A 223 3.56 4.27 -12.38
N ALA A 224 2.41 3.73 -11.97
CA ALA A 224 2.25 2.29 -11.76
C ALA A 224 2.14 1.59 -13.12
N ILE A 225 2.87 0.50 -13.29
CA ILE A 225 2.87 -0.32 -14.50
C ILE A 225 2.25 -1.67 -14.17
N LYS A 226 1.26 -2.09 -14.98
CA LYS A 226 0.54 -3.36 -14.83
C LYS A 226 1.49 -4.53 -15.10
N ALA A 227 1.50 -5.55 -14.25
CA ALA A 227 2.14 -6.83 -14.53
C ALA A 227 1.30 -8.01 -14.01
N PRO A 228 1.58 -9.25 -14.45
CA PRO A 228 0.88 -10.44 -13.96
C PRO A 228 1.09 -10.61 -12.45
N SER A 229 0.03 -10.50 -11.66
CA SER A 229 0.04 -10.64 -10.19
C SER A 229 1.08 -9.76 -9.48
N HIS A 230 1.42 -8.60 -10.06
CA HIS A 230 2.49 -7.74 -9.58
C HIS A 230 2.33 -6.31 -10.10
N MET A 231 2.84 -5.32 -9.37
CA MET A 231 2.93 -3.93 -9.80
C MET A 231 4.38 -3.48 -9.91
N TYR A 232 4.71 -2.75 -10.97
CA TYR A 232 6.00 -2.08 -11.15
C TYR A 232 5.84 -0.57 -11.12
N ILE A 233 6.96 0.15 -11.02
CA ILE A 233 7.00 1.60 -11.20
C ILE A 233 7.72 1.93 -12.51
N GLY A 234 7.12 2.77 -13.34
CA GLY A 234 7.69 3.29 -14.58
C GLY A 234 7.72 4.82 -14.60
N SER A 235 8.01 5.38 -15.77
CA SER A 235 7.96 6.83 -16.00
C SER A 235 7.51 7.11 -17.44
N PRO A 236 6.61 8.09 -17.67
CA PRO A 236 6.17 8.45 -19.02
C PRO A 236 7.30 9.03 -19.88
N HIS A 237 8.41 9.46 -19.27
CA HIS A 237 9.58 9.95 -19.99
C HIS A 237 10.47 8.83 -20.55
N TYR A 238 10.36 7.61 -20.02
CA TYR A 238 11.23 6.49 -20.36
C TYR A 238 10.44 5.18 -20.48
N GLN A 239 9.97 4.88 -21.68
CA GLN A 239 9.11 3.72 -21.93
C GLN A 239 9.73 2.37 -21.53
N ASP A 240 11.05 2.20 -21.71
CA ASP A 240 11.73 0.95 -21.31
C ASP A 240 12.09 0.90 -19.81
N TYR A 241 11.75 1.92 -19.03
CA TYR A 241 12.10 2.01 -17.61
C TYR A 241 11.08 1.32 -16.73
N ALA A 242 11.55 0.39 -15.89
CA ALA A 242 10.72 -0.22 -14.88
C ALA A 242 11.53 -0.54 -13.62
N ILE A 243 10.91 -0.41 -12.46
CA ILE A 243 11.54 -0.61 -11.15
C ILE A 243 10.82 -1.73 -10.43
N GLU A 244 11.59 -2.72 -10.00
CA GLU A 244 11.13 -3.84 -9.19
C GLU A 244 11.30 -3.48 -7.71
N MET A 245 10.23 -2.99 -7.09
CA MET A 245 10.30 -2.50 -5.72
C MET A 245 10.64 -3.59 -4.71
N THR A 246 10.37 -4.88 -4.97
CA THR A 246 10.77 -5.96 -4.05
C THR A 246 12.28 -6.13 -3.96
N ALA A 247 13.02 -5.71 -4.98
CA ALA A 247 14.48 -5.75 -5.02
C ALA A 247 15.14 -4.55 -4.32
N PHE A 248 14.37 -3.69 -3.63
CA PHE A 248 14.92 -2.66 -2.73
C PHE A 248 15.74 -3.25 -1.57
N ARG A 249 15.78 -4.58 -1.43
CA ARG A 249 16.63 -5.31 -0.49
C ARG A 249 17.26 -6.50 -1.19
N GLY A 250 18.58 -6.56 -1.22
CA GLY A 250 19.28 -7.80 -1.57
C GLY A 250 19.17 -8.79 -0.40
N GLU A 251 18.63 -10.00 -0.62
CA GLU A 251 18.76 -11.08 0.37
C GLU A 251 20.17 -11.68 0.25
N GLN A 252 21.12 -11.19 1.04
CA GLN A 252 22.39 -11.91 1.22
C GLN A 252 22.21 -12.95 2.33
N ARG A 253 22.15 -14.22 1.92
CA ARG A 253 22.25 -15.35 2.85
C ARG A 253 23.72 -15.60 3.15
N THR A 254 24.24 -14.99 4.20
CA THR A 254 25.58 -15.34 4.71
C THR A 254 25.42 -16.40 5.81
N SER A 255 25.99 -17.57 5.56
CA SER A 255 26.21 -18.58 6.60
C SER A 255 27.51 -18.21 7.31
N ILE A 256 27.40 -17.54 8.45
CA ILE A 256 28.51 -17.35 9.38
C ILE A 256 28.21 -18.28 10.56
N ASP A 257 29.11 -19.23 10.84
CA ASP A 257 29.03 -20.18 11.96
C ASP A 257 27.84 -21.17 11.92
N GLY A 258 27.31 -21.51 10.74
CA GLY A 258 26.17 -22.42 10.59
C GLY A 258 24.80 -21.80 10.95
N LEU A 259 24.79 -20.55 11.40
CA LEU A 259 23.60 -19.73 11.56
C LEU A 259 23.35 -18.97 10.26
N LYS A 260 22.24 -19.28 9.59
CA LYS A 260 21.76 -18.50 8.43
C LYS A 260 21.39 -17.10 8.92
N ARG A 261 22.26 -16.12 8.70
CA ARG A 261 21.94 -14.69 8.92
C ARG A 261 21.55 -14.09 7.58
N LYS A 262 20.36 -13.50 7.53
CA LYS A 262 19.95 -12.65 6.40
C LYS A 262 20.58 -11.28 6.61
N THR A 263 21.56 -10.94 5.79
CA THR A 263 22.06 -9.56 5.68
C THR A 263 21.33 -8.88 4.52
N PHE A 264 20.76 -7.71 4.78
CA PHE A 264 20.04 -6.93 3.78
C PHE A 264 21.03 -5.93 3.17
N THR A 265 21.46 -6.14 1.93
CA THR A 265 22.13 -5.09 1.16
C THR A 265 21.10 -4.12 0.60
N ALA A 266 21.45 -2.83 0.57
CA ALA A 266 20.47 -1.75 0.44
C ALA A 266 19.70 -1.71 -0.88
N ILE A 267 20.20 -2.33 -1.96
CA ILE A 267 19.55 -2.40 -3.28
C ILE A 267 20.09 -3.65 -4.00
N GLY A 268 19.22 -4.53 -4.52
CA GLY A 268 19.59 -5.70 -5.32
C GLY A 268 19.91 -5.35 -6.78
N GLU A 269 20.61 -6.24 -7.49
CA GLU A 269 20.99 -6.04 -8.90
C GLU A 269 19.78 -5.90 -9.84
N SER A 270 18.62 -6.43 -9.47
CA SER A 270 17.37 -6.39 -10.24
C SER A 270 16.47 -5.19 -9.94
N TYR A 271 16.88 -4.26 -9.06
CA TYR A 271 16.03 -3.13 -8.63
C TYR A 271 15.66 -2.20 -9.80
N PHE A 272 16.64 -1.84 -10.62
CA PHE A 272 16.39 -1.14 -11.88
C PHE A 272 16.39 -2.17 -13.00
N THR A 273 15.22 -2.37 -13.60
CA THR A 273 15.02 -3.34 -14.67
C THR A 273 14.52 -2.63 -15.93
N SER A 274 14.28 -3.41 -16.98
CA SER A 274 13.62 -2.91 -18.19
C SER A 274 12.32 -3.66 -18.41
N GLN A 275 11.36 -3.03 -19.10
CA GLN A 275 10.12 -3.72 -19.48
C GLN A 275 10.40 -5.03 -20.23
N ARG A 276 11.41 -5.04 -21.12
CA ARG A 276 11.87 -6.24 -21.83
C ARG A 276 12.39 -7.32 -20.88
N SER A 277 13.20 -6.94 -19.89
CA SER A 277 13.70 -7.87 -18.88
C SER A 277 12.56 -8.47 -18.06
N GLN A 278 11.53 -7.67 -17.73
CA GLN A 278 10.36 -8.14 -17.00
C GLN A 278 9.50 -9.09 -17.85
N GLN A 279 9.26 -8.77 -19.13
CA GLN A 279 8.58 -9.68 -20.07
C GLN A 279 9.29 -11.04 -20.14
N MET A 280 10.63 -11.04 -20.18
CA MET A 280 11.42 -12.27 -20.15
C MET A 280 11.35 -13.02 -18.81
N TYR A 281 11.14 -12.34 -17.68
CA TYR A 281 10.94 -13.02 -16.40
C TYR A 281 9.61 -13.79 -16.36
N PHE A 282 8.57 -13.24 -16.99
CA PHE A 282 7.28 -13.91 -17.18
C PHE A 282 7.25 -14.77 -18.46
N ASN A 283 8.29 -15.59 -18.69
CA ASN A 283 8.56 -16.49 -19.83
C ASN A 283 7.39 -17.34 -20.42
N SER A 284 6.17 -17.19 -19.92
CA SER A 284 4.95 -17.86 -20.36
C SER A 284 4.08 -17.06 -21.34
N LEU A 285 4.26 -15.74 -21.51
CA LEU A 285 3.41 -14.92 -22.38
C LEU A 285 4.17 -14.43 -23.62
N SER A 286 3.60 -14.63 -24.81
CA SER A 286 4.10 -13.97 -26.01
C SER A 286 3.88 -12.45 -25.93
N SER A 287 4.69 -11.65 -26.64
CA SER A 287 4.51 -10.19 -26.69
C SER A 287 3.10 -9.78 -27.13
N THR A 288 2.50 -10.52 -28.08
CA THR A 288 1.11 -10.30 -28.53
C THR A 288 0.09 -10.57 -27.42
N GLU A 289 0.30 -11.60 -26.58
CA GLU A 289 -0.58 -11.89 -25.45
C GLU A 289 -0.41 -10.86 -24.32
N ALA A 290 0.82 -10.45 -24.03
CA ALA A 290 1.09 -9.40 -23.06
C ALA A 290 0.43 -8.08 -23.46
N GLU A 291 0.54 -7.69 -24.74
CA GLU A 291 -0.12 -6.50 -25.29
C GLU A 291 -1.65 -6.63 -25.26
N ARG A 292 -2.20 -7.78 -25.66
CA ARG A 292 -3.65 -8.05 -25.60
C ARG A 292 -4.21 -7.93 -24.18
N LEU A 293 -3.43 -8.34 -23.18
CA LEU A 293 -3.79 -8.26 -21.76
C LEU A 293 -3.43 -6.90 -21.13
N GLY A 294 -2.84 -5.99 -21.90
CA GLY A 294 -2.41 -4.67 -21.45
C GLY A 294 -1.31 -4.70 -20.39
N TYR A 295 -0.49 -5.76 -20.34
CA TYR A 295 0.65 -5.83 -19.43
C TYR A 295 1.77 -4.90 -19.88
N PHE A 296 2.54 -4.44 -18.89
CA PHE A 296 3.63 -3.47 -19.05
C PHE A 296 3.17 -2.10 -19.56
N LEU A 297 1.89 -1.79 -19.38
CA LEU A 297 1.30 -0.49 -19.64
C LEU A 297 0.98 0.25 -18.33
N PRO A 298 0.92 1.59 -18.33
CA PRO A 298 0.51 2.36 -17.17
C PRO A 298 -0.90 2.00 -16.71
N LEU A 299 -1.06 1.82 -15.40
CA LEU A 299 -2.37 1.64 -14.77
C LEU A 299 -3.10 2.98 -14.74
N SER A 300 -4.37 2.97 -15.13
CA SER A 300 -5.29 4.08 -14.88
C SER A 300 -5.60 4.19 -13.38
N PHE A 301 -6.05 5.37 -12.94
CA PHE A 301 -6.43 5.59 -11.53
C PHE A 301 -7.53 4.62 -11.06
N ASN A 302 -8.51 4.31 -11.91
CA ASN A 302 -9.55 3.33 -11.58
C ASN A 302 -8.96 1.93 -11.38
N GLN A 303 -7.98 1.50 -12.18
CA GLN A 303 -7.32 0.22 -11.99
C GLN A 303 -6.47 0.17 -10.72
N ILE A 304 -5.88 1.31 -10.30
CA ILE A 304 -5.20 1.40 -8.99
C ILE A 304 -6.19 1.17 -7.85
N GLN A 305 -7.40 1.73 -7.93
CA GLN A 305 -8.46 1.49 -6.95
C GLN A 305 -8.93 0.03 -6.97
N GLU A 306 -9.09 -0.56 -8.16
CA GLU A 306 -9.40 -1.99 -8.29
C GLU A 306 -8.32 -2.88 -7.66
N SER A 307 -7.04 -2.55 -7.87
CA SER A 307 -5.90 -3.28 -7.30
C SER A 307 -5.92 -3.23 -5.77
N ALA A 308 -6.13 -2.04 -5.19
CA ALA A 308 -6.21 -1.86 -3.75
C ALA A 308 -7.33 -2.71 -3.14
N VAL A 309 -8.53 -2.66 -3.75
CA VAL A 309 -9.68 -3.44 -3.28
C VAL A 309 -9.45 -4.94 -3.47
N GLY A 310 -8.82 -5.35 -4.57
CA GLY A 310 -8.45 -6.73 -4.83
C GLY A 310 -7.58 -7.32 -3.71
N ASN A 311 -6.50 -6.61 -3.34
CA ASN A 311 -5.57 -7.04 -2.30
C ASN A 311 -6.26 -7.14 -0.93
N LEU A 312 -7.09 -6.16 -0.59
CA LEU A 312 -7.89 -6.16 0.64
C LEU A 312 -8.88 -7.33 0.72
N LEU A 313 -9.53 -7.69 -0.40
CA LEU A 313 -10.42 -8.85 -0.46
C LEU A 313 -9.67 -10.18 -0.27
N VAL A 314 -8.45 -10.29 -0.81
CA VAL A 314 -7.61 -11.47 -0.64
C VAL A 314 -7.11 -11.60 0.80
N GLU A 315 -6.72 -10.50 1.45
CA GLU A 315 -6.33 -10.55 2.85
C GLU A 315 -7.47 -11.05 3.75
N LEU A 316 -8.66 -10.47 3.60
CA LEU A 316 -9.84 -10.92 4.35
C LEU A 316 -10.14 -12.39 4.11
N LEU A 317 -9.95 -12.87 2.88
CA LEU A 317 -10.17 -14.27 2.55
C LEU A 317 -9.23 -15.15 3.36
N MET A 318 -7.95 -14.79 3.42
CA MET A 318 -6.97 -15.52 4.21
C MET A 318 -7.31 -15.51 5.70
N GLU A 319 -7.70 -14.36 6.25
CA GLU A 319 -8.14 -14.24 7.65
C GLU A 319 -9.39 -15.10 7.94
N SER A 320 -10.41 -15.04 7.06
CA SER A 320 -11.66 -15.81 7.21
C SER A 320 -11.41 -17.32 7.17
N LEU A 321 -10.55 -17.77 6.25
CA LEU A 321 -10.17 -19.19 6.13
C LEU A 321 -9.38 -19.66 7.34
N GLN A 322 -8.49 -18.83 7.89
CA GLN A 322 -7.72 -19.14 9.10
C GLN A 322 -8.61 -19.20 10.35
N ALA A 323 -9.55 -18.26 10.49
CA ALA A 323 -10.52 -18.23 11.58
C ALA A 323 -11.48 -19.43 11.53
N LYS A 324 -11.63 -20.06 10.35
CA LYS A 324 -12.63 -21.10 10.08
C LYS A 324 -14.05 -20.64 10.44
N ASP A 325 -14.32 -19.35 10.27
CA ASP A 325 -15.62 -18.75 10.58
C ASP A 325 -16.46 -18.63 9.29
N PRO A 326 -17.52 -19.45 9.13
CA PRO A 326 -18.36 -19.43 7.96
C PRO A 326 -19.17 -18.12 7.83
N THR A 327 -19.37 -17.38 8.91
CA THR A 327 -20.07 -16.08 8.89
C THR A 327 -19.20 -15.01 8.25
N GLN A 328 -17.92 -14.96 8.62
CA GLN A 328 -16.95 -14.03 8.02
C GLN A 328 -16.76 -14.29 6.53
N LEU A 329 -16.62 -15.56 6.13
CA LEU A 329 -16.47 -15.94 4.73
C LEU A 329 -17.69 -15.54 3.88
N SER A 330 -18.89 -15.68 4.43
CA SER A 330 -20.14 -15.26 3.77
C SER A 330 -20.24 -13.73 3.63
N PHE A 331 -19.87 -13.00 4.69
CA PHE A 331 -19.79 -11.55 4.67
C PHE A 331 -18.79 -11.05 3.62
N LEU A 332 -17.59 -11.63 3.57
CA LEU A 332 -16.58 -11.33 2.57
C LEU A 332 -17.12 -11.54 1.15
N CYS A 333 -17.79 -12.65 0.86
CA CYS A 333 -18.33 -12.89 -0.48
C CYS A 333 -19.40 -11.85 -0.85
N ALA A 334 -20.23 -11.41 0.09
CA ALA A 334 -21.20 -10.33 -0.14
C ALA A 334 -20.51 -8.98 -0.42
N VAL A 335 -19.42 -8.68 0.28
CA VAL A 335 -18.58 -7.50 0.01
C VAL A 335 -17.95 -7.61 -1.37
N ALA A 336 -17.35 -8.75 -1.71
CA ALA A 336 -16.73 -9.02 -3.01
C ALA A 336 -17.72 -8.80 -4.17
N ASP A 337 -18.93 -9.36 -4.06
CA ASP A 337 -20.01 -9.16 -5.05
C ASP A 337 -20.44 -7.69 -5.18
N ARG A 338 -20.42 -6.91 -4.09
CA ARG A 338 -20.72 -5.46 -4.11
C ARG A 338 -19.62 -4.69 -4.83
N GLU A 339 -18.36 -4.99 -4.55
CA GLU A 339 -17.22 -4.32 -5.18
C GLU A 339 -17.14 -4.66 -6.68
N LEU A 340 -17.44 -5.91 -7.07
CA LEU A 340 -17.55 -6.30 -8.47
C LEU A 340 -18.56 -5.43 -9.24
N ARG A 341 -19.71 -5.13 -8.62
CA ARG A 341 -20.72 -4.23 -9.20
C ARG A 341 -20.25 -2.78 -9.25
N ARG A 342 -19.57 -2.29 -8.20
CA ARG A 342 -19.05 -0.90 -8.12
C ARG A 342 -18.10 -0.60 -9.27
N PHE A 343 -17.22 -1.53 -9.59
CA PHE A 343 -16.26 -1.38 -10.68
C PHE A 343 -16.77 -1.91 -12.03
N HIS A 344 -18.06 -2.21 -12.16
CA HIS A 344 -18.66 -2.70 -13.41
C HIS A 344 -17.91 -3.90 -14.03
N GLY A 345 -17.45 -4.81 -13.16
CA GLY A 345 -16.66 -5.97 -13.57
C GLY A 345 -15.22 -5.66 -13.96
N GLY A 346 -14.61 -4.59 -13.44
CA GLY A 346 -13.20 -4.28 -13.67
C GLY A 346 -12.29 -5.52 -13.56
N GLU A 347 -11.29 -5.61 -14.43
CA GLU A 347 -10.51 -6.84 -14.62
C GLU A 347 -9.87 -7.33 -13.32
N LEU A 348 -9.20 -6.44 -12.58
CA LEU A 348 -8.43 -6.80 -11.39
C LEU A 348 -9.36 -7.21 -10.24
N VAL A 349 -10.47 -6.48 -10.04
CA VAL A 349 -11.44 -6.87 -9.01
C VAL A 349 -12.16 -8.17 -9.39
N THR A 350 -12.45 -8.40 -10.68
CA THR A 350 -13.13 -9.61 -11.14
C THR A 350 -12.31 -10.86 -10.85
N GLN A 351 -11.00 -10.81 -11.11
CA GLN A 351 -10.10 -11.93 -10.82
C GLN A 351 -10.05 -12.24 -9.31
N ASN A 352 -9.98 -11.21 -8.46
CA ASN A 352 -9.96 -11.39 -7.01
C ASN A 352 -11.31 -11.91 -6.47
N VAL A 353 -12.44 -11.40 -6.96
CA VAL A 353 -13.78 -11.87 -6.58
C VAL A 353 -13.98 -13.32 -7.03
N TYR A 354 -13.53 -13.67 -8.23
CA TYR A 354 -13.52 -15.06 -8.71
C TYR A 354 -12.74 -15.97 -7.77
N ALA A 355 -11.53 -15.57 -7.36
CA ALA A 355 -10.68 -16.33 -6.45
C ALA A 355 -11.34 -16.50 -5.07
N VAL A 356 -11.93 -15.43 -4.51
CA VAL A 356 -12.69 -15.46 -3.25
C VAL A 356 -13.80 -16.50 -3.30
N HIS A 357 -14.65 -16.48 -4.33
CA HIS A 357 -15.74 -17.46 -4.46
C HIS A 357 -15.22 -18.89 -4.70
N SER A 358 -14.13 -19.05 -5.46
CA SER A 358 -13.54 -20.36 -5.75
C SER A 358 -12.98 -21.02 -4.50
N LEU A 359 -12.27 -20.26 -3.66
CA LEU A 359 -11.73 -20.75 -2.40
C LEU A 359 -12.83 -20.98 -1.36
N ALA A 360 -13.85 -20.12 -1.31
CA ALA A 360 -15.00 -20.32 -0.42
C ALA A 360 -15.77 -21.61 -0.76
N ARG A 361 -16.01 -21.86 -2.06
CA ARG A 361 -16.58 -23.12 -2.55
C ARG A 361 -15.76 -24.31 -2.06
N ASP A 362 -14.45 -24.29 -2.28
CA ASP A 362 -13.57 -25.41 -1.94
C ASP A 362 -13.52 -25.65 -0.42
N TYR A 363 -13.58 -24.60 0.40
CA TYR A 363 -13.69 -24.70 1.86
C TYR A 363 -14.97 -25.45 2.29
N TYR A 364 -16.14 -24.99 1.85
CA TYR A 364 -17.42 -25.60 2.21
C TYR A 364 -17.59 -27.00 1.63
N LEU A 365 -17.09 -27.24 0.41
CA LEU A 365 -17.08 -28.56 -0.20
C LEU A 365 -16.26 -29.56 0.63
N ASN A 366 -15.10 -29.15 1.14
CA ASN A 366 -14.27 -30.01 1.99
C ASN A 366 -14.94 -30.31 3.34
N GLN A 367 -15.64 -29.34 3.94
CA GLN A 367 -16.44 -29.58 5.15
C GLN A 367 -17.54 -30.62 4.91
N TRP A 368 -18.33 -30.42 3.85
CA TRP A 368 -19.39 -31.36 3.51
C TRP A 368 -18.85 -32.75 3.19
N LEU A 369 -17.74 -32.88 2.45
CA LEU A 369 -17.14 -34.19 2.14
C LEU A 369 -16.62 -34.93 3.38
N ALA A 370 -16.18 -34.19 4.40
CA ALA A 370 -15.69 -34.77 5.64
C ALA A 370 -16.83 -35.37 6.48
N GLU A 371 -17.95 -34.67 6.60
CA GLU A 371 -19.04 -35.03 7.51
C GLU A 371 -20.23 -35.71 6.82
N LYS A 372 -20.37 -35.53 5.50
CA LYS A 372 -21.43 -36.05 4.59
C LYS A 372 -22.87 -35.84 5.06
N THR A 373 -23.07 -35.07 6.11
CA THR A 373 -24.34 -34.80 6.78
C THR A 373 -24.56 -33.30 7.02
N ASP A 374 -23.52 -32.49 6.80
CA ASP A 374 -23.60 -31.03 6.83
C ASP A 374 -24.21 -30.49 5.53
N LEU A 375 -25.55 -30.50 5.46
CA LEU A 375 -26.31 -29.96 4.33
C LEU A 375 -26.11 -28.44 4.17
N GLU A 376 -25.79 -27.73 5.25
CA GLU A 376 -25.56 -26.29 5.19
C GLU A 376 -24.25 -25.98 4.43
N ALA A 377 -23.18 -26.75 4.70
CA ALA A 377 -21.94 -26.66 3.93
C ALA A 377 -22.15 -27.01 2.45
N HIS A 378 -22.96 -28.02 2.15
CA HIS A 378 -23.32 -28.36 0.77
C HIS A 378 -24.03 -27.21 0.04
N ASP A 379 -25.07 -26.62 0.65
CA ASP A 379 -25.83 -25.53 0.06
C ASP A 379 -24.98 -24.27 -0.15
N ARG A 380 -24.08 -23.97 0.79
CA ARG A 380 -23.10 -22.88 0.66
C ARG A 380 -22.12 -23.14 -0.48
N ALA A 381 -21.58 -24.36 -0.61
CA ALA A 381 -20.71 -24.72 -1.72
C ALA A 381 -21.41 -24.54 -3.09
N LEU A 382 -22.67 -24.97 -3.20
CA LEU A 382 -23.49 -24.76 -4.40
C LEU A 382 -23.76 -23.28 -4.71
N PHE A 383 -23.99 -22.46 -3.68
CA PHE A 383 -24.14 -21.01 -3.86
C PHE A 383 -22.90 -20.37 -4.48
N HIS A 384 -21.70 -20.70 -3.97
CA HIS A 384 -20.44 -20.17 -4.52
C HIS A 384 -20.18 -20.71 -5.93
N ALA A 385 -20.47 -21.98 -6.19
CA ALA A 385 -20.41 -22.59 -7.52
C ALA A 385 -21.27 -21.83 -8.56
N ARG A 386 -22.51 -21.47 -8.21
CA ARG A 386 -23.39 -20.66 -9.07
C ARG A 386 -22.86 -19.23 -9.27
N SER A 387 -22.26 -18.66 -8.24
CA SER A 387 -21.65 -17.32 -8.31
C SER A 387 -20.46 -17.29 -9.26
N ILE A 388 -19.61 -18.33 -9.23
CA ILE A 388 -18.50 -18.54 -10.17
C ILE A 388 -19.00 -18.58 -11.61
N GLU A 389 -20.01 -19.41 -11.90
CA GLU A 389 -20.60 -19.51 -13.24
C GLU A 389 -21.18 -18.17 -13.71
N ARG A 390 -21.84 -17.42 -12.82
CA ARG A 390 -22.34 -16.06 -13.12
C ARG A 390 -21.20 -15.11 -13.47
N ILE A 391 -20.09 -15.15 -12.72
CA ILE A 391 -18.91 -14.30 -12.99
C ILE A 391 -18.31 -14.68 -14.35
N LYS A 392 -18.14 -15.97 -14.65
CA LYS A 392 -17.66 -16.43 -15.97
C LYS A 392 -18.58 -16.01 -17.11
N SER A 393 -19.90 -16.15 -16.94
CA SER A 393 -20.86 -15.78 -17.97
C SER A 393 -20.86 -14.28 -18.27
N ASN A 394 -20.62 -13.44 -17.27
CA ASN A 394 -20.70 -11.99 -17.41
C ASN A 394 -19.34 -11.33 -17.73
N TYR A 395 -18.23 -11.95 -17.30
CA TYR A 395 -16.90 -11.33 -17.31
C TYR A 395 -15.78 -12.32 -17.68
N GLY A 396 -16.11 -13.47 -18.28
CA GLY A 396 -15.13 -14.54 -18.56
C GLY A 396 -14.00 -14.13 -19.50
N ASP A 397 -14.21 -13.13 -20.35
CA ASP A 397 -13.19 -12.51 -21.20
C ASP A 397 -12.12 -11.74 -20.40
N ARG A 398 -12.44 -11.34 -19.16
CA ARG A 398 -11.57 -10.62 -18.22
C ARG A 398 -10.83 -11.53 -17.25
N LEU A 399 -11.18 -12.82 -17.22
CA LEU A 399 -10.52 -13.82 -16.40
C LEU A 399 -9.27 -14.35 -17.14
N ILE A 400 -8.14 -14.31 -16.45
CA ILE A 400 -6.90 -14.92 -16.92
C ILE A 400 -6.81 -16.29 -16.25
N THR A 401 -7.40 -17.31 -16.89
CA THR A 401 -7.49 -18.66 -16.31
C THR A 401 -6.62 -19.65 -17.08
N SER A 402 -5.52 -20.08 -16.46
CA SER A 402 -4.98 -21.44 -16.66
C SER A 402 -5.82 -22.50 -15.93
N GLN A 403 -6.83 -22.08 -15.16
CA GLN A 403 -7.62 -22.88 -14.21
C GLN A 403 -8.95 -23.44 -14.75
N ASP A 404 -9.31 -23.15 -16.01
CA ASP A 404 -10.68 -23.38 -16.51
C ASP A 404 -11.10 -24.85 -16.65
N GLN A 405 -10.15 -25.78 -16.74
CA GLN A 405 -10.44 -27.21 -16.91
C GLN A 405 -10.77 -27.90 -15.57
N ASP A 406 -10.19 -27.45 -14.46
CA ASP A 406 -10.38 -28.09 -13.15
C ASP A 406 -11.73 -27.72 -12.50
N ASP A 407 -12.19 -26.48 -12.67
CA ASP A 407 -13.42 -26.01 -12.04
C ASP A 407 -14.68 -26.68 -12.61
N ARG A 408 -14.69 -27.00 -13.91
CA ARG A 408 -15.81 -27.66 -14.59
C ARG A 408 -15.97 -29.11 -14.14
N ALA A 409 -14.86 -29.84 -14.02
CA ALA A 409 -14.84 -31.21 -13.51
C ALA A 409 -15.22 -31.30 -12.02
N LYS A 410 -15.01 -30.24 -11.22
CA LYS A 410 -15.45 -30.16 -9.82
C LYS A 410 -16.96 -29.89 -9.70
N LEU A 411 -17.52 -29.04 -10.57
CA LEU A 411 -18.95 -28.72 -10.61
C LEU A 411 -19.83 -29.94 -10.96
N GLU A 412 -19.35 -30.77 -11.88
CA GLU A 412 -20.00 -32.03 -12.25
C GLU A 412 -20.06 -33.01 -11.06
N ARG A 413 -19.03 -33.06 -10.20
CA ARG A 413 -19.05 -33.88 -8.98
C ARG A 413 -20.06 -33.41 -7.94
N LEU A 414 -20.24 -32.08 -7.82
CA LEU A 414 -21.22 -31.47 -6.92
C LEU A 414 -22.66 -31.70 -7.37
N THR A 415 -22.91 -31.71 -8.67
CA THR A 415 -24.25 -31.91 -9.27
C THR A 415 -24.61 -33.38 -9.45
N GLN A 416 -23.65 -34.29 -9.25
CA GLN A 416 -23.82 -35.74 -9.34
C GLN A 416 -23.95 -36.46 -7.98
N SER A 417 -24.13 -35.76 -6.85
CA SER A 417 -24.49 -36.50 -5.63
C SER A 417 -25.94 -37.00 -5.69
N PRO A 418 -26.15 -38.32 -5.54
CA PRO A 418 -27.43 -38.99 -5.71
C PRO A 418 -28.32 -38.82 -4.47
N ASP A 419 -29.60 -39.15 -4.66
CA ASP A 419 -30.62 -39.40 -3.62
C ASP A 419 -30.09 -40.06 -2.34
#